data_AF-A0A497TTH0-F1
#
_entry.id   AF-A0A497TTH0-F1
#
_cell.length_a   1.000
_cell.length_b   1.000
_cell.length_c   1.000
_cell.angle_alpha   90.00
_cell.angle_beta   90.00
_cell.angle_gamma   90.00
#
_symmetry.space_group_name_H-M   'P 1'
#
loop_
_entity.id
_entity.type
_entity.pdbx_description
1 polymer ?
#
loop_
_entity_poly.entity_id
_entity_poly.type
_entity_poly.pdbx_seq_one_letter_code
_entity_poly.pdbx_strand_id
1 'polypeptide(L)'
;MLGHPSPQNRLGLRQPVCAPAVPVTGTTRQPRKLVAAPLPAPDDWTPRSDAYFASPLAQGTPGKQCGLAATGDYQPSLRSPWLAADEPSYDIAEPVAYDAIEQAGVNAGCHLFYHGSLALRADTSRQTAEHIKAHDSDIVFVDVNLRPPWWQHDQVLDMLRGADWVKLNTDELSLLSASADGAAFMAEYRLHGLVLTHGAAGAEIITADGSHIRVQPTTDAAVVDTVGAGDAFTSVMILGLVNDWPLKITAQRAQAFASGLVGRRGATVSDRTFYQTYIDDWDIVV
;
A
#
# COMPACT_ATOMS: atom_id res chain seq x y z
N MET A 1 -48.38 -34.65 -51.21
CA MET A 1 -47.05 -35.31 -51.19
C MET A 1 -46.16 -34.51 -52.11
N LEU A 2 -44.96 -34.02 -51.82
CA LEU A 2 -44.07 -34.00 -50.67
C LEU A 2 -43.16 -32.78 -50.90
N GLY A 3 -42.89 -32.01 -49.85
CA GLY A 3 -41.97 -30.87 -49.89
C GLY A 3 -40.49 -31.28 -49.82
N HIS A 4 -39.66 -30.36 -50.29
CA HIS A 4 -38.22 -30.15 -50.02
C HIS A 4 -37.77 -30.38 -48.55
N PRO A 5 -36.46 -30.33 -48.20
CA PRO A 5 -35.20 -30.59 -48.93
C PRO A 5 -34.16 -31.40 -48.09
N SER A 6 -32.93 -31.49 -48.64
CA SER A 6 -31.69 -32.14 -48.19
C SER A 6 -31.24 -31.97 -46.72
N PRO A 7 -30.46 -32.94 -46.16
CA PRO A 7 -29.89 -32.85 -44.82
C PRO A 7 -28.55 -32.11 -44.82
N GLN A 8 -28.47 -30.98 -44.11
CA GLN A 8 -27.21 -30.41 -43.65
C GLN A 8 -26.92 -30.89 -42.23
N ASN A 9 -25.72 -31.44 -42.06
CA ASN A 9 -25.18 -31.99 -40.84
C ASN A 9 -24.86 -30.85 -39.85
N ARG A 10 -25.68 -30.64 -38.81
CA ARG A 10 -25.37 -29.74 -37.68
C ARG A 10 -24.54 -30.50 -36.64
N LEU A 11 -23.23 -30.30 -36.66
CA LEU A 11 -22.36 -30.52 -35.50
C LEU A 11 -22.68 -29.45 -34.46
N GLY A 12 -23.29 -29.86 -33.34
CA GLY A 12 -23.59 -29.00 -32.20
C GLY A 12 -22.33 -28.66 -31.41
N LEU A 13 -21.78 -27.46 -31.65
CA LEU A 13 -20.88 -26.80 -30.70
C LEU A 13 -21.73 -26.23 -29.56
N ARG A 14 -21.64 -26.86 -28.38
CA ARG A 14 -22.19 -26.30 -27.14
C ARG A 14 -21.38 -25.04 -26.80
N GLN A 15 -22.03 -23.88 -26.79
CA GLN A 15 -21.47 -22.69 -26.17
C GLN A 15 -21.34 -22.92 -24.66
N PRO A 16 -20.25 -22.48 -24.00
CA PRO A 16 -20.19 -22.48 -22.55
C PRO A 16 -21.23 -21.46 -22.05
N VAL A 17 -22.19 -21.95 -21.27
CA VAL A 17 -23.14 -21.11 -20.55
C VAL A 17 -22.36 -20.41 -19.45
N CYS A 18 -22.12 -19.10 -19.58
CA CYS A 18 -21.66 -18.28 -18.47
C CYS A 18 -22.67 -18.40 -17.33
N ALA A 19 -22.20 -18.86 -16.17
CA ALA A 19 -22.95 -18.68 -14.93
C ALA A 19 -23.12 -17.18 -14.67
N PRO A 20 -24.30 -16.71 -14.24
CA PRO A 20 -24.47 -15.31 -13.88
C PRO A 20 -23.56 -14.97 -12.69
N ALA A 21 -22.88 -13.82 -12.79
CA ALA A 21 -22.06 -13.28 -11.73
C ALA A 21 -22.89 -13.16 -10.45
N VAL A 22 -22.38 -13.76 -9.35
CA VAL A 22 -22.94 -13.57 -8.02
C VAL A 22 -22.69 -12.11 -7.63
N PRO A 23 -23.71 -11.32 -7.25
CA PRO A 23 -23.49 -9.97 -6.79
C PRO A 23 -22.69 -10.00 -5.49
N VAL A 24 -21.47 -9.46 -5.52
CA VAL A 24 -20.66 -9.22 -4.32
C VAL A 24 -21.36 -8.14 -3.50
N THR A 25 -22.15 -8.56 -2.51
CA THR A 25 -22.80 -7.68 -1.54
C THR A 25 -21.78 -7.23 -0.49
N GLY A 26 -20.73 -6.53 -0.93
CA GLY A 26 -19.87 -5.80 -0.02
C GLY A 26 -20.50 -4.44 0.27
N THR A 27 -20.92 -4.16 1.49
CA THR A 27 -21.28 -2.81 1.92
C THR A 27 -20.06 -1.90 1.76
N THR A 28 -20.13 -0.91 0.88
CA THR A 28 -19.10 0.15 0.79
C THR A 28 -19.01 0.81 2.18
N ARG A 29 -17.81 0.88 2.77
CA ARG A 29 -17.61 1.63 4.01
C ARG A 29 -17.99 3.08 3.74
N GLN A 30 -18.98 3.61 4.47
CA GLN A 30 -19.34 5.02 4.34
C GLN A 30 -18.27 5.88 5.01
N PRO A 31 -17.89 7.02 4.40
CA PRO A 31 -16.89 7.91 4.97
C PRO A 31 -17.39 8.46 6.31
N ARG A 32 -16.67 8.14 7.38
CA ARG A 32 -16.78 8.91 8.62
C ARG A 32 -16.02 10.22 8.39
N LYS A 33 -16.68 11.36 8.59
CA LYS A 33 -16.01 12.67 8.56
C LYS A 33 -14.83 12.63 9.53
N LEU A 34 -13.66 13.06 9.05
CA LEU A 34 -12.51 13.30 9.91
C LEU A 34 -12.89 14.33 10.98
N VAL A 35 -12.80 13.92 12.24
CA VAL A 35 -12.81 14.82 13.39
C VAL A 35 -11.48 14.58 14.07
N ALA A 36 -10.60 15.56 14.01
CA ALA A 36 -9.31 15.50 14.67
C ALA A 36 -9.51 15.20 16.16
N ALA A 37 -9.07 14.02 16.62
CA ALA A 37 -8.89 13.77 18.04
C ALA A 37 -7.55 14.41 18.46
N PRO A 38 -7.50 15.18 19.55
CA PRO A 38 -6.24 15.72 20.03
C PRO A 38 -5.29 14.57 20.41
N LEU A 39 -4.04 14.64 19.95
CA LEU A 39 -2.97 13.76 20.39
C LEU A 39 -2.75 13.93 21.90
N PRO A 40 -2.40 12.85 22.64
CA PRO A 40 -2.06 12.95 24.05
C PRO A 40 -0.83 13.85 24.25
N ALA A 41 -0.78 14.54 25.39
CA ALA A 41 0.27 15.51 25.70
C ALA A 41 1.67 14.86 25.76
N PRO A 42 2.75 15.61 25.48
CA PRO A 42 4.12 15.10 25.39
C PRO A 42 4.64 14.35 26.62
N ASP A 43 4.09 14.62 27.81
CA ASP A 43 4.58 14.11 29.08
C ASP A 43 4.05 12.71 29.45
N ASP A 44 3.15 12.13 28.65
CA ASP A 44 2.61 10.77 28.88
C ASP A 44 3.44 9.65 28.20
N TRP A 45 4.58 10.01 27.59
CA TRP A 45 5.55 9.06 27.02
C TRP A 45 6.39 8.37 28.10
N THR A 46 5.74 7.57 28.96
CA THR A 46 6.45 6.58 29.76
C THR A 46 6.55 5.27 28.97
N PRO A 47 7.77 4.73 28.73
CA PRO A 47 7.92 3.42 28.11
C PRO A 47 7.37 2.36 29.05
N ARG A 48 6.25 1.72 28.67
CA ARG A 48 5.86 0.45 29.31
C ARG A 48 6.79 -0.64 28.77
N SER A 49 7.50 -1.29 29.68
CA SER A 49 8.75 -2.03 29.47
C SER A 49 8.65 -3.38 28.74
N ASP A 50 7.49 -3.77 28.22
CA ASP A 50 7.25 -5.20 27.94
C ASP A 50 6.84 -5.45 26.48
N ALA A 51 7.72 -5.13 25.53
CA ALA A 51 7.68 -5.68 24.16
C ALA A 51 9.01 -5.45 23.42
N TYR A 52 10.00 -6.31 23.66
CA TYR A 52 11.24 -6.33 22.86
C TYR A 52 11.13 -7.40 21.76
N PHE A 53 11.10 -6.97 20.49
CA PHE A 53 11.59 -7.78 19.37
C PHE A 53 12.80 -7.08 18.75
N ALA A 54 13.96 -7.75 18.87
CA ALA A 54 15.22 -7.31 18.30
C ALA A 54 15.21 -7.53 16.77
N SER A 55 14.63 -6.58 16.03
CA SER A 55 15.09 -6.29 14.68
C SER A 55 15.99 -5.05 14.76
N PRO A 56 17.21 -5.06 14.18
CA PRO A 56 18.06 -3.87 14.11
C PRO A 56 17.36 -2.66 13.47
N LEU A 57 16.28 -2.87 12.71
CA LEU A 57 15.46 -1.83 12.09
C LEU A 57 14.51 -1.14 13.09
N ALA A 58 14.09 -1.82 14.16
CA ALA A 58 13.19 -1.25 15.17
C ALA A 58 13.93 -0.33 16.14
N GLN A 59 15.22 -0.60 16.41
CA GLN A 59 16.03 0.14 17.38
C GLN A 59 16.50 1.52 16.89
N GLY A 60 16.24 1.88 15.62
CA GLY A 60 16.77 3.09 14.99
C GLY A 60 15.76 4.18 14.61
N THR A 61 14.44 3.98 14.77
CA THR A 61 13.46 5.03 14.38
C THR A 61 12.83 5.71 15.60
N PRO A 62 13.07 7.01 15.84
CA PRO A 62 12.39 7.76 16.91
C PRO A 62 10.87 7.78 16.71
N GLY A 63 10.09 7.67 17.79
CA GLY A 63 8.64 7.90 17.80
C GLY A 63 7.73 6.74 17.37
N LYS A 64 8.28 5.55 17.06
CA LYS A 64 7.47 4.37 16.71
C LYS A 64 7.06 3.58 17.96
N GLN A 65 5.76 3.35 18.14
CA GLN A 65 5.25 2.30 19.04
C GLN A 65 5.03 1.02 18.23
N CYS A 66 5.52 -0.11 18.72
CA CYS A 66 5.27 -1.42 18.13
C CYS A 66 4.26 -2.16 19.01
N GLY A 67 3.00 -2.24 18.55
CA GLY A 67 1.90 -2.93 19.25
C GLY A 67 1.62 -4.34 18.74
N LEU A 68 2.45 -4.86 17.83
CA LEU A 68 2.28 -6.17 17.21
C LEU A 68 3.54 -7.00 17.43
N ALA A 69 3.34 -8.27 17.80
CA ALA A 69 4.41 -9.22 18.06
C ALA A 69 4.21 -10.49 17.24
N ALA A 70 5.32 -11.18 16.97
CA ALA A 70 5.31 -12.51 16.36
C ALA A 70 5.99 -13.48 17.33
N THR A 71 5.35 -14.59 17.68
CA THR A 71 5.92 -15.54 18.65
C THR A 71 6.67 -16.66 17.93
N GLY A 72 8.00 -16.72 18.06
CA GLY A 72 8.81 -17.82 17.52
C GLY A 72 10.28 -17.48 17.23
N ASP A 73 11.07 -18.50 16.90
CA ASP A 73 12.45 -18.36 16.41
C ASP A 73 12.44 -18.16 14.89
N TYR A 74 12.79 -16.96 14.43
CA TYR A 74 12.71 -16.56 13.02
C TYR A 74 14.07 -16.20 12.43
N GLN A 75 14.23 -16.47 11.12
CA GLN A 75 15.41 -16.06 10.37
C GLN A 75 15.46 -14.53 10.17
N PRO A 76 16.65 -13.93 9.95
CA PRO A 76 16.76 -12.57 9.45
C PRO A 76 16.03 -12.40 8.10
N SER A 77 15.34 -11.28 7.92
CA SER A 77 14.36 -11.07 6.83
C SER A 77 14.93 -10.94 5.42
N LEU A 78 16.17 -10.48 5.27
CA LEU A 78 16.78 -10.19 3.98
C LEU A 78 18.11 -10.91 3.82
N ARG A 79 18.25 -11.60 2.69
CA ARG A 79 19.50 -12.16 2.18
C ARG A 79 19.89 -11.36 0.92
N SER A 80 21.19 -11.10 0.79
CA SER A 80 21.87 -10.10 -0.04
C SER A 80 21.12 -9.55 -1.27
N PRO A 81 21.12 -8.22 -1.52
CA PRO A 81 20.52 -7.66 -2.72
C PRO A 81 21.32 -7.98 -3.98
N TRP A 82 20.64 -8.10 -5.12
CA TRP A 82 21.23 -8.07 -6.46
C TRP A 82 20.38 -7.20 -7.38
N LEU A 83 20.93 -6.78 -8.52
CA LEU A 83 20.17 -6.01 -9.53
C LEU A 83 19.53 -6.97 -10.53
N ALA A 84 18.23 -6.83 -10.73
CA ALA A 84 17.51 -7.46 -11.83
C ALA A 84 16.80 -6.35 -12.62
N ALA A 85 17.14 -6.19 -13.91
CA ALA A 85 16.57 -5.15 -14.79
C ALA A 85 16.62 -3.72 -14.19
N ASP A 86 17.76 -3.34 -13.61
CA ASP A 86 17.99 -2.04 -12.95
C ASP A 86 17.13 -1.76 -11.69
N GLU A 87 16.40 -2.77 -11.21
CA GLU A 87 15.68 -2.73 -9.93
C GLU A 87 16.40 -3.55 -8.84
N PRO A 88 16.38 -3.09 -7.58
CA PRO A 88 16.90 -3.86 -6.46
C PRO A 88 16.02 -5.08 -6.19
N SER A 89 16.59 -6.26 -6.38
CA SER A 89 16.01 -7.56 -6.06
C SER A 89 16.62 -8.10 -4.77
N TYR A 90 15.83 -8.85 -4.00
CA TYR A 90 16.20 -9.34 -2.67
C TYR A 90 15.85 -10.83 -2.54
N ASP A 91 16.71 -11.59 -1.87
CA ASP A 91 16.35 -12.93 -1.39
C ASP A 91 15.62 -12.75 -0.05
N ILE A 92 14.30 -12.85 -0.11
CA ILE A 92 13.43 -12.64 1.04
C ILE A 92 13.28 -13.98 1.75
N ALA A 93 13.83 -14.10 2.95
CA ALA A 93 13.83 -15.37 3.68
C ALA A 93 12.41 -15.79 4.10
N GLU A 94 12.23 -17.10 4.27
CA GLU A 94 11.00 -17.73 4.78
C GLU A 94 11.37 -18.98 5.61
N PRO A 95 10.78 -19.21 6.80
CA PRO A 95 9.84 -18.32 7.50
C PRO A 95 10.57 -17.20 8.27
N VAL A 96 9.89 -16.06 8.46
CA VAL A 96 10.40 -14.92 9.25
C VAL A 96 9.31 -14.30 10.13
N ALA A 97 9.69 -13.43 11.06
CA ALA A 97 8.78 -12.94 12.10
C ALA A 97 7.52 -12.27 11.55
N TYR A 98 7.63 -11.49 10.47
CA TYR A 98 6.46 -10.84 9.89
C TYR A 98 5.48 -11.80 9.19
N ASP A 99 5.80 -13.10 9.08
CA ASP A 99 4.87 -14.13 8.58
C ASP A 99 3.89 -14.61 9.67
N ALA A 100 4.13 -14.26 10.93
CA ALA A 100 3.36 -14.73 12.08
C ALA A 100 2.93 -13.57 12.99
N ILE A 101 2.46 -12.47 12.39
CA ILE A 101 1.94 -11.34 13.14
C ILE A 101 0.58 -11.73 13.72
N GLU A 102 0.53 -11.89 15.04
CA GLU A 102 -0.69 -12.22 15.77
C GLU A 102 -1.35 -10.96 16.34
N GLN A 103 -2.65 -11.04 16.63
CA GLN A 103 -3.47 -9.92 17.13
C GLN A 103 -3.12 -9.45 18.56
N ALA A 104 -1.99 -9.85 19.13
CA ALA A 104 -1.63 -9.52 20.50
C ALA A 104 -1.32 -8.03 20.64
N GLY A 105 -2.22 -7.27 21.28
CA GLY A 105 -1.93 -5.92 21.77
C GLY A 105 -2.09 -4.78 20.77
N VAL A 106 -2.79 -4.98 19.64
CA VAL A 106 -3.22 -3.82 18.82
C VAL A 106 -4.13 -2.96 19.68
N ASN A 107 -3.63 -1.79 20.09
CA ASN A 107 -4.47 -0.78 20.73
C ASN A 107 -5.63 -0.48 19.79
N ALA A 108 -6.86 -0.74 20.26
CA ALA A 108 -8.07 -0.52 19.47
C ALA A 108 -8.11 0.92 18.94
N GLY A 109 -8.39 1.06 17.64
CA GLY A 109 -8.64 2.34 16.98
C GLY A 109 -7.43 3.00 16.31
N CYS A 110 -6.95 2.43 15.19
CA CYS A 110 -6.07 3.16 14.28
C CYS A 110 -6.91 3.96 13.27
N HIS A 111 -6.57 5.23 13.04
CA HIS A 111 -7.28 6.02 12.02
C HIS A 111 -6.97 5.55 10.60
N LEU A 112 -5.74 5.07 10.37
CA LEU A 112 -5.31 4.57 9.07
C LEU A 112 -4.50 3.29 9.25
N PHE A 113 -4.90 2.24 8.53
CA PHE A 113 -4.15 1.01 8.40
C PHE A 113 -3.46 0.97 7.04
N TYR A 114 -2.13 0.94 7.06
CA TYR A 114 -1.29 0.86 5.87
C TYR A 114 -0.59 -0.50 5.81
N HIS A 115 -0.70 -1.20 4.68
CA HIS A 115 0.03 -2.44 4.47
C HIS A 115 0.36 -2.66 2.98
N GLY A 116 1.30 -3.55 2.72
CA GLY A 116 1.58 -4.04 1.36
C GLY A 116 1.42 -5.54 1.23
N SER A 117 1.60 -6.08 0.02
CA SER A 117 1.26 -7.48 -0.26
C SER A 117 2.15 -8.50 0.45
N LEU A 118 3.47 -8.23 0.52
CA LEU A 118 4.46 -9.18 1.05
C LEU A 118 4.19 -9.59 2.50
N ALA A 119 3.77 -8.66 3.36
CA ALA A 119 3.51 -8.93 4.76
C ALA A 119 2.33 -9.89 4.98
N LEU A 120 1.48 -10.07 3.96
CA LEU A 120 0.28 -10.91 4.01
C LEU A 120 0.44 -12.23 3.24
N ARG A 121 1.67 -12.58 2.83
CA ARG A 121 1.98 -13.84 2.15
C ARG A 121 1.64 -15.08 3.00
N ALA A 122 1.71 -14.94 4.32
CA ALA A 122 1.42 -16.00 5.28
C ALA A 122 0.04 -15.82 5.92
N ASP A 123 -0.64 -16.93 6.18
CA ASP A 123 -2.03 -16.98 6.64
C ASP A 123 -2.26 -16.24 7.97
N THR A 124 -1.34 -16.38 8.92
CA THR A 124 -1.45 -15.75 10.24
C THR A 124 -1.48 -14.23 10.13
N SER A 125 -0.47 -13.63 9.49
CA SER A 125 -0.43 -12.17 9.28
C SER A 125 -1.59 -11.67 8.43
N ARG A 126 -2.03 -12.45 7.43
CA ARG A 126 -3.21 -12.11 6.61
C ARG A 126 -4.49 -12.08 7.42
N GLN A 127 -4.73 -13.05 8.29
CA GLN A 127 -5.90 -13.08 9.17
C GLN A 127 -5.90 -11.88 10.13
N THR A 128 -4.74 -11.54 10.69
CA THR A 128 -4.60 -10.35 11.55
C THR A 128 -4.90 -9.06 10.77
N ALA A 129 -4.39 -8.91 9.54
CA ALA A 129 -4.67 -7.75 8.72
C ALA A 129 -6.16 -7.61 8.35
N GLU A 130 -6.83 -8.70 7.99
CA GLU A 130 -8.27 -8.69 7.73
C GLU A 130 -9.08 -8.33 8.99
N HIS A 131 -8.63 -8.74 10.18
CA HIS A 131 -9.25 -8.31 11.43
C HIS A 131 -9.14 -6.80 11.62
N ILE A 132 -7.94 -6.24 11.49
CA ILE A 132 -7.66 -4.79 11.66
C ILE A 132 -8.50 -3.99 10.65
N LYS A 133 -8.44 -4.38 9.38
CA LYS A 133 -9.22 -3.80 8.29
C LYS A 133 -10.72 -3.82 8.56
N ALA A 134 -11.25 -4.87 9.17
CA ALA A 134 -12.68 -5.01 9.43
C ALA A 134 -13.15 -4.24 10.68
N HIS A 135 -12.32 -4.13 11.73
CA HIS A 135 -12.78 -3.69 13.06
C HIS A 135 -12.03 -2.48 13.63
N ASP A 136 -10.75 -2.31 13.29
CA ASP A 136 -9.84 -1.43 14.04
C ASP A 136 -9.31 -0.24 13.24
N SER A 137 -9.64 -0.14 11.95
CA SER A 137 -9.22 0.96 11.08
C SER A 137 -10.38 1.81 10.57
N ASP A 138 -10.21 3.13 10.44
CA ASP A 138 -11.16 3.99 9.69
C ASP A 138 -10.84 4.00 8.19
N ILE A 139 -9.55 4.15 7.83
CA ILE A 139 -9.05 4.17 6.45
C ILE A 139 -8.10 2.98 6.22
N VAL A 140 -8.22 2.33 5.07
CA VAL A 140 -7.34 1.25 4.63
C VAL A 140 -6.57 1.68 3.39
N PHE A 141 -5.25 1.79 3.50
CA PHE A 141 -4.34 2.15 2.41
C PHE A 141 -3.47 0.95 2.05
N VAL A 142 -3.59 0.46 0.82
CA VAL A 142 -2.83 -0.70 0.33
C VAL A 142 -1.75 -0.27 -0.65
N ASP A 143 -0.50 -0.61 -0.38
CA ASP A 143 0.60 -0.50 -1.35
C ASP A 143 0.89 -1.86 -1.96
N VAL A 144 0.46 -2.07 -3.21
CA VAL A 144 0.47 -3.38 -3.87
C VAL A 144 1.87 -4.01 -3.79
N ASN A 145 2.89 -3.27 -4.21
CA ASN A 145 4.32 -3.56 -4.02
C ASN A 145 4.68 -5.05 -4.22
N LEU A 146 4.40 -5.57 -5.41
CA LEU A 146 4.59 -7.00 -5.72
C LEU A 146 6.06 -7.40 -5.59
N ARG A 147 6.29 -8.56 -4.97
CA ARG A 147 7.62 -9.14 -4.77
C ARG A 147 7.61 -10.60 -5.16
N PRO A 148 7.98 -10.96 -6.40
CA PRO A 148 8.09 -12.36 -6.80
C PRO A 148 9.08 -13.15 -5.89
N PRO A 149 8.84 -14.44 -5.62
CA PRO A 149 7.64 -15.23 -5.96
C PRO A 149 6.51 -15.12 -4.91
N TRP A 150 6.57 -14.15 -4.00
CA TRP A 150 5.76 -14.07 -2.77
C TRP A 150 4.34 -13.51 -2.94
N TRP A 151 3.79 -13.58 -4.15
CA TRP A 151 2.44 -13.11 -4.42
C TRP A 151 1.72 -14.08 -5.35
N GLN A 152 0.41 -14.13 -5.21
CA GLN A 152 -0.51 -14.83 -6.10
C GLN A 152 -1.60 -13.85 -6.49
N HIS A 153 -1.94 -13.84 -7.78
CA HIS A 153 -2.87 -12.86 -8.36
C HIS A 153 -4.16 -12.72 -7.54
N ASP A 154 -4.86 -13.83 -7.29
CA ASP A 154 -6.15 -13.80 -6.61
C ASP A 154 -6.05 -13.35 -5.14
N GLN A 155 -4.95 -13.66 -4.46
CA GLN A 155 -4.72 -13.20 -3.09
C GLN A 155 -4.52 -11.68 -3.04
N VAL A 156 -3.84 -11.11 -4.04
CA VAL A 156 -3.71 -9.66 -4.15
C VAL A 156 -5.05 -9.01 -4.44
N LEU A 157 -5.86 -9.58 -5.35
CA LEU A 157 -7.20 -9.04 -5.62
C LEU A 157 -8.12 -9.09 -4.39
N ASP A 158 -8.06 -10.17 -3.60
CA ASP A 158 -8.82 -10.29 -2.36
C ASP A 158 -8.42 -9.23 -1.33
N MET A 159 -7.12 -8.95 -1.22
CA MET A 159 -6.58 -7.91 -0.33
C MET A 159 -7.10 -6.51 -0.67
N LEU A 160 -7.26 -6.20 -1.96
CA LEU A 160 -7.77 -4.92 -2.44
C LEU A 160 -9.26 -4.72 -2.13
N ARG A 161 -10.03 -5.78 -1.88
CA ARG A 161 -11.45 -5.66 -1.53
C ARG A 161 -11.60 -4.96 -0.20
N GLY A 162 -12.21 -3.78 -0.17
CA GLY A 162 -12.39 -3.00 1.05
C GLY A 162 -11.18 -2.13 1.41
N ALA A 163 -10.23 -1.95 0.48
CA ALA A 163 -9.29 -0.85 0.53
C ALA A 163 -10.00 0.48 0.21
N ASP A 164 -9.59 1.56 0.87
CA ASP A 164 -10.04 2.92 0.54
C ASP A 164 -9.08 3.58 -0.46
N TRP A 165 -7.78 3.36 -0.26
CA TRP A 165 -6.71 3.86 -1.12
C TRP A 165 -5.82 2.73 -1.58
N VAL A 166 -5.42 2.78 -2.84
CA VAL A 166 -4.43 1.84 -3.39
C VAL A 166 -3.29 2.62 -4.03
N LYS A 167 -2.06 2.16 -3.80
CA LYS A 167 -0.88 2.55 -4.56
C LYS A 167 -0.34 1.37 -5.34
N LEU A 168 -0.01 1.61 -6.60
CA LEU A 168 0.72 0.67 -7.43
C LEU A 168 1.48 1.39 -8.56
N ASN A 169 2.34 0.68 -9.26
CA ASN A 169 2.97 1.15 -10.48
C ASN A 169 2.23 0.68 -11.75
N THR A 170 2.68 1.14 -12.92
CA THR A 170 2.03 0.81 -14.21
C THR A 170 2.10 -0.68 -14.56
N ASP A 171 3.19 -1.36 -14.17
CA ASP A 171 3.38 -2.78 -14.45
C ASP A 171 2.49 -3.64 -13.56
N GLU A 172 2.41 -3.31 -12.27
CA GLU A 172 1.49 -3.91 -11.31
C GLU A 172 0.03 -3.72 -11.75
N LEU A 173 -0.32 -2.55 -12.29
CA LEU A 173 -1.68 -2.28 -12.79
C LEU A 173 -1.99 -3.20 -13.96
N SER A 174 -1.03 -3.37 -14.87
CA SER A 174 -1.16 -4.25 -16.02
C SER A 174 -1.26 -5.73 -15.62
N LEU A 175 -0.67 -6.12 -14.48
CA LEU A 175 -0.74 -7.48 -13.94
C LEU A 175 -2.07 -7.77 -13.24
N LEU A 176 -2.68 -6.77 -12.61
CA LEU A 176 -3.88 -6.93 -11.76
C LEU A 176 -5.17 -6.46 -12.42
N SER A 177 -5.09 -5.69 -13.50
CA SER A 177 -6.23 -5.13 -14.23
C SER A 177 -6.20 -5.57 -15.69
N ALA A 178 -7.29 -6.20 -16.14
CA ALA A 178 -7.44 -6.60 -17.53
C ALA A 178 -7.45 -5.39 -18.51
N SER A 179 -7.89 -4.21 -18.06
CA SER A 179 -7.91 -3.00 -18.87
C SER A 179 -6.62 -2.18 -18.79
N ALA A 180 -5.80 -2.41 -17.76
CA ALA A 180 -4.69 -1.55 -17.35
C ALA A 180 -5.11 -0.06 -17.17
N ASP A 181 -6.40 0.22 -16.96
CA ASP A 181 -6.94 1.56 -16.78
C ASP A 181 -7.19 1.85 -15.30
N GLY A 182 -6.56 2.90 -14.77
CA GLY A 182 -6.63 3.25 -13.35
C GLY A 182 -8.03 3.64 -12.89
N ALA A 183 -8.82 4.34 -13.71
CA ALA A 183 -10.17 4.75 -13.36
C ALA A 183 -11.13 3.55 -13.31
N ALA A 184 -11.02 2.62 -14.26
CA ALA A 184 -11.76 1.36 -14.26
C ALA A 184 -11.37 0.50 -13.04
N PHE A 185 -10.08 0.41 -12.72
CA PHE A 185 -9.60 -0.30 -11.55
C PHE A 185 -10.14 0.29 -10.24
N MET A 186 -10.12 1.62 -10.11
CA MET A 186 -10.77 2.29 -8.97
C MET A 186 -12.25 1.96 -8.85
N ALA A 187 -12.98 1.99 -9.96
CA ALA A 187 -14.41 1.71 -9.97
C ALA A 187 -14.70 0.24 -9.58
N GLU A 188 -13.90 -0.71 -10.08
CA GLU A 188 -14.01 -2.13 -9.77
C GLU A 188 -13.87 -2.42 -8.26
N TYR A 189 -12.86 -1.83 -7.62
CA TYR A 189 -12.60 -2.02 -6.20
C TYR A 189 -13.31 -1.00 -5.30
N ARG A 190 -14.04 -0.04 -5.90
CA ARG A 190 -14.74 1.07 -5.21
C ARG A 190 -13.81 1.90 -4.33
N LEU A 191 -12.63 2.20 -4.85
CA LEU A 191 -11.60 2.96 -4.17
C LEU A 191 -12.01 4.44 -4.04
N HIS A 192 -11.64 5.07 -2.93
CA HIS A 192 -11.69 6.53 -2.79
C HIS A 192 -10.56 7.20 -3.55
N GLY A 193 -9.38 6.57 -3.59
CA GLY A 193 -8.23 7.10 -4.29
C GLY A 193 -7.26 6.04 -4.80
N LEU A 194 -6.58 6.37 -5.89
CA LEU A 194 -5.52 5.59 -6.52
C LEU A 194 -4.29 6.46 -6.70
N VAL A 195 -3.15 5.98 -6.22
CA VAL A 195 -1.83 6.52 -6.53
C VAL A 195 -1.18 5.61 -7.55
N LEU A 196 -1.06 6.06 -8.79
CA LEU A 196 -0.38 5.34 -9.86
C LEU A 196 1.00 5.95 -10.11
N THR A 197 2.04 5.14 -9.94
CA THR A 197 3.43 5.58 -10.13
C THR A 197 3.99 5.15 -11.49
N HIS A 198 4.84 5.99 -12.06
CA HIS A 198 5.43 5.85 -13.39
C HIS A 198 6.97 5.96 -13.34
N GLY A 199 7.57 5.54 -12.23
CA GLY A 199 9.03 5.66 -12.01
C GLY A 199 9.52 7.10 -12.16
N ALA A 200 10.48 7.32 -13.06
CA ALA A 200 11.05 8.64 -13.33
C ALA A 200 10.05 9.65 -13.91
N ALA A 201 8.94 9.20 -14.50
CA ALA A 201 7.88 10.09 -15.00
C ALA A 201 6.96 10.62 -13.89
N GLY A 202 7.18 10.21 -12.64
CA GLY A 202 6.45 10.69 -11.47
C GLY A 202 5.24 9.84 -11.12
N ALA A 203 4.16 10.51 -10.71
CA ALA A 203 2.95 9.84 -10.24
C ALA A 203 1.69 10.60 -10.63
N GLU A 204 0.59 9.87 -10.74
CA GLU A 204 -0.74 10.43 -10.81
C GLU A 204 -1.61 9.95 -9.65
N ILE A 205 -2.47 10.85 -9.16
CA ILE A 205 -3.40 10.60 -8.09
C ILE A 205 -4.80 10.84 -8.64
N ILE A 206 -5.62 9.80 -8.61
CA ILE A 206 -7.00 9.80 -9.11
C ILE A 206 -7.91 9.56 -7.90
N THR A 207 -8.99 10.32 -7.77
CA THR A 207 -9.96 10.18 -6.68
C THR A 207 -11.38 9.97 -7.21
N ALA A 208 -12.22 9.32 -6.39
CA ALA A 208 -13.60 9.02 -6.75
C ALA A 208 -14.47 10.27 -6.99
N ASP A 209 -14.05 11.44 -6.49
CA ASP A 209 -14.69 12.73 -6.76
C ASP A 209 -14.33 13.34 -8.13
N GLY A 210 -13.51 12.64 -8.91
CA GLY A 210 -13.07 13.06 -10.24
C GLY A 210 -11.80 13.91 -10.25
N SER A 211 -11.17 14.17 -9.10
CA SER A 211 -9.87 14.86 -9.11
C SER A 211 -8.78 13.97 -9.71
N HIS A 212 -7.94 14.58 -10.54
CA HIS A 212 -6.79 13.93 -11.17
C HIS A 212 -5.60 14.86 -11.13
N ILE A 213 -4.62 14.52 -10.29
CA ILE A 213 -3.39 15.31 -10.10
C ILE A 213 -2.21 14.52 -10.64
N ARG A 214 -1.34 15.20 -11.40
CA ARG A 214 -0.06 14.65 -11.85
C ARG A 214 1.08 15.43 -11.24
N VAL A 215 2.08 14.71 -10.77
CA VAL A 215 3.32 15.27 -10.23
C VAL A 215 4.52 14.58 -10.86
N GLN A 216 5.60 15.33 -11.04
CA GLN A 216 6.83 14.86 -11.65
C GLN A 216 8.01 15.22 -10.75
N PRO A 217 9.05 14.37 -10.67
CA PRO A 217 10.27 14.70 -9.95
C PRO A 217 10.89 15.98 -10.50
N THR A 218 11.48 16.78 -9.62
CA THR A 218 12.29 17.92 -10.05
C THR A 218 13.55 17.40 -10.75
N THR A 219 13.82 17.87 -11.96
CA THR A 219 14.92 17.40 -12.83
C THR A 219 16.33 17.67 -12.32
N ASP A 220 16.47 18.46 -11.25
CA ASP A 220 17.75 19.04 -10.85
C ASP A 220 18.48 18.24 -9.75
N ALA A 221 17.87 17.19 -9.22
CA ALA A 221 18.47 16.37 -8.16
C ALA A 221 19.37 15.26 -8.74
N ALA A 222 20.64 15.22 -8.34
CA ALA A 222 21.49 14.07 -8.60
C ALA A 222 20.94 12.84 -7.86
N VAL A 223 20.43 11.87 -8.61
CA VAL A 223 19.90 10.61 -8.05
C VAL A 223 21.06 9.78 -7.52
N VAL A 224 21.07 9.54 -6.21
CA VAL A 224 22.08 8.74 -5.49
C VAL A 224 21.58 7.32 -5.26
N ASP A 225 20.33 7.18 -4.81
CA ASP A 225 19.70 5.89 -4.49
C ASP A 225 18.17 6.03 -4.62
N THR A 226 17.51 5.12 -5.34
CA THR A 226 16.05 5.16 -5.51
C THR A 226 15.30 4.33 -4.45
N VAL A 227 16.03 3.58 -3.62
CA VAL A 227 15.46 2.74 -2.57
C VAL A 227 14.68 3.60 -1.57
N GLY A 228 13.40 3.27 -1.37
CA GLY A 228 12.51 3.97 -0.44
C GLY A 228 11.83 5.22 -1.00
N ALA A 229 12.08 5.62 -2.25
CA ALA A 229 11.40 6.77 -2.87
C ALA A 229 9.87 6.61 -2.91
N GLY A 230 9.40 5.40 -3.19
CA GLY A 230 7.98 5.06 -3.15
C GLY A 230 7.40 5.17 -1.74
N ASP A 231 8.12 4.65 -0.73
CA ASP A 231 7.69 4.73 0.68
C ASP A 231 7.68 6.18 1.18
N ALA A 232 8.66 6.99 0.78
CA ALA A 232 8.70 8.42 1.06
C ALA A 232 7.49 9.14 0.46
N PHE A 233 7.19 8.90 -0.82
CA PHE A 233 6.00 9.46 -1.45
C PHE A 233 4.73 9.07 -0.69
N THR A 234 4.55 7.77 -0.40
CA THR A 234 3.39 7.26 0.31
C THR A 234 3.26 7.83 1.71
N SER A 235 4.37 8.00 2.43
CA SER A 235 4.36 8.55 3.80
C SER A 235 3.77 9.96 3.85
N VAL A 236 4.09 10.80 2.85
CA VAL A 236 3.55 12.16 2.76
C VAL A 236 2.14 12.19 2.20
N MET A 237 1.78 11.24 1.31
CA MET A 237 0.38 11.03 0.92
C MET A 237 -0.49 10.73 2.15
N ILE A 238 -0.06 9.79 2.99
CA ILE A 238 -0.71 9.45 4.25
C ILE A 238 -0.78 10.67 5.17
N LEU A 239 0.31 11.42 5.30
CA LEU A 239 0.34 12.63 6.11
C LEU A 239 -0.71 13.66 5.65
N GLY A 240 -0.82 13.88 4.34
CA GLY A 240 -1.81 14.80 3.79
C GLY A 240 -3.24 14.30 3.95
N LEU A 241 -3.48 12.99 3.87
CA LEU A 241 -4.79 12.39 4.18
C LEU A 241 -5.18 12.59 5.65
N VAL A 242 -4.24 12.35 6.58
CA VAL A 242 -4.47 12.50 8.02
C VAL A 242 -4.71 13.95 8.43
N ASN A 243 -4.07 14.91 7.74
CA ASN A 243 -4.19 16.34 8.03
C ASN A 243 -5.21 17.08 7.14
N ASP A 244 -6.01 16.37 6.34
CA ASP A 244 -6.97 16.96 5.41
C ASP A 244 -6.37 18.05 4.49
N TRP A 245 -5.14 17.84 4.03
CA TRP A 245 -4.48 18.74 3.10
C TRP A 245 -5.16 18.67 1.71
N PRO A 246 -5.25 19.80 0.97
CA PRO A 246 -5.72 19.76 -0.40
C PRO A 246 -4.90 18.79 -1.24
N LEU A 247 -5.57 17.93 -2.02
CA LEU A 247 -4.93 16.83 -2.78
C LEU A 247 -3.72 17.28 -3.61
N LYS A 248 -3.83 18.45 -4.25
CA LYS A 248 -2.74 19.04 -5.05
C LYS A 248 -1.51 19.33 -4.19
N ILE A 249 -1.70 19.90 -3.00
CA ILE A 249 -0.62 20.21 -2.06
C ILE A 249 0.00 18.91 -1.54
N THR A 250 -0.83 17.93 -1.16
CA THR A 250 -0.38 16.59 -0.73
C THR A 250 0.52 15.93 -1.77
N ALA A 251 0.06 15.89 -3.04
CA ALA A 251 0.83 15.29 -4.14
C ALA A 251 2.15 16.02 -4.39
N GLN A 252 2.15 17.36 -4.36
CA GLN A 252 3.35 18.18 -4.55
C GLN A 252 4.37 17.95 -3.42
N ARG A 253 3.91 17.93 -2.16
CA ARG A 253 4.75 17.65 -0.99
C ARG A 253 5.32 16.23 -1.04
N ALA A 254 4.50 15.25 -1.41
CA ALA A 254 4.94 13.86 -1.56
C ALA A 254 6.03 13.70 -2.62
N GLN A 255 5.85 14.34 -3.78
CA GLN A 255 6.87 14.34 -4.83
C GLN A 255 8.15 15.07 -4.40
N ALA A 256 8.04 16.21 -3.72
CA ALA A 256 9.20 16.98 -3.25
C ALA A 256 10.02 16.18 -2.22
N PHE A 257 9.36 15.50 -1.28
CA PHE A 257 10.03 14.67 -0.29
C PHE A 257 10.68 13.43 -0.89
N ALA A 258 9.99 12.72 -1.79
CA ALA A 258 10.58 11.61 -2.52
C ALA A 258 11.82 12.05 -3.32
N SER A 259 11.76 13.21 -3.98
CA SER A 259 12.89 13.78 -4.74
C SER A 259 14.07 14.16 -3.83
N GLY A 260 13.80 14.65 -2.63
CA GLY A 260 14.85 14.93 -1.64
C GLY A 260 15.49 13.66 -1.07
N LEU A 261 14.70 12.60 -0.88
CA LEU A 261 15.21 11.32 -0.38
C LEU A 261 16.14 10.63 -1.37
N VAL A 262 15.83 10.65 -2.68
CA VAL A 262 16.67 9.98 -3.68
C VAL A 262 18.07 10.57 -3.83
N GLY A 263 18.30 11.78 -3.33
CA GLY A 263 19.64 12.38 -3.21
C GLY A 263 20.46 11.84 -2.04
N ARG A 264 19.91 10.90 -1.25
CA ARG A 264 20.54 10.27 -0.09
C ARG A 264 20.62 8.76 -0.31
N ARG A 265 21.50 8.09 0.43
CA ARG A 265 21.67 6.63 0.34
C ARG A 265 20.76 5.92 1.34
N GLY A 266 20.05 4.90 0.89
CA GLY A 266 19.13 4.09 1.70
C GLY A 266 17.72 4.68 1.87
N ALA A 267 16.81 3.85 2.40
CA ALA A 267 15.38 4.17 2.51
C ALA A 267 15.01 5.22 3.58
N THR A 268 15.93 5.54 4.48
CA THR A 268 15.72 6.52 5.56
C THR A 268 16.98 7.34 5.79
N VAL A 269 16.80 8.58 6.26
CA VAL A 269 17.91 9.48 6.58
C VAL A 269 18.09 9.48 8.11
N SER A 270 19.31 9.32 8.61
CA SER A 270 19.56 9.35 10.06
C SER A 270 19.63 10.78 10.60
N ASP A 271 20.01 11.74 9.76
CA ASP A 271 20.08 13.15 10.08
C ASP A 271 18.67 13.74 10.22
N ARG A 272 18.29 14.12 11.44
CA ARG A 272 16.99 14.73 11.73
C ARG A 272 16.77 16.06 11.04
N THR A 273 17.84 16.81 10.75
CA THR A 273 17.72 18.12 10.09
C THR A 273 17.14 18.02 8.69
N PHE A 274 17.34 16.87 8.01
CA PHE A 274 16.69 16.57 6.74
C PHE A 274 15.16 16.65 6.84
N TYR A 275 14.59 16.06 7.89
CA TYR A 275 13.13 16.08 8.11
C TYR A 275 12.65 17.43 8.64
N GLN A 276 13.46 18.09 9.47
CA GLN A 276 13.10 19.38 10.08
C GLN A 276 12.78 20.44 9.02
N THR A 277 13.54 20.49 7.91
CA THR A 277 13.25 21.39 6.80
C THR A 277 11.82 21.24 6.29
N TYR A 278 11.35 20.00 6.10
CA TYR A 278 9.98 19.75 5.63
C TYR A 278 8.93 20.01 6.72
N ILE A 279 9.24 19.70 7.98
CA ILE A 279 8.36 19.99 9.11
C ILE A 279 8.10 21.49 9.22
N ASP A 280 9.16 22.29 9.17
CA ASP A 280 9.10 23.74 9.25
C ASP A 280 8.42 24.33 8.01
N ASP A 281 8.84 23.93 6.80
CA ASP A 281 8.30 24.46 5.54
C ASP A 281 6.81 24.15 5.35
N TRP A 282 6.31 23.09 5.97
CA TRP A 282 4.94 22.61 5.80
C TRP A 282 4.03 22.90 6.99
N ASP A 283 4.56 23.56 8.03
CA ASP A 283 3.88 23.87 9.28
C ASP A 283 3.25 22.61 9.92
N ILE A 284 3.99 21.50 9.94
CA ILE A 284 3.52 20.25 10.56
C ILE A 284 3.58 20.40 12.08
N VAL A 285 2.42 20.23 12.74
CA VAL A 285 2.35 20.13 14.20
C VAL A 285 2.79 18.72 14.61
N VAL A 286 3.93 18.62 15.29
CA VAL A 286 4.53 17.37 15.77
C VAL A 286 4.24 17.17 17.26
#